data_AF-A0A2V7SJ11-F1
#
_entry.id   AF-A0A2V7SJ11-F1
#
_cell.length_a   1.000
_cell.length_b   1.000
_cell.length_c   1.000
_cell.angle_alpha   90.00
_cell.angle_beta   90.00
_cell.angle_gamma   90.00
#
_symmetry.space_group_name_H-M   'P 1'
#
loop_
_entity.id
_entity.type
_entity.pdbx_description
1 polymer ?
#
loop_
_entity_poly.entity_id
_entity_poly.type
_entity_poly.pdbx_seq_one_letter_code
_entity_poly.pdbx_strand_id
1 'polypeptide(L)' 'MKDFNAWLESGMKGPPPAEPTPGMSGLGKGRTGTFDTNLTPGNYGLICYVPDAKDGKPHSMHGMMQELTVAAK' A
#
# COMPACT_ATOMS: atom_id res chain seq x y z
N MET A 1 -10.29 3.34 -1.63
CA MET A 1 -9.87 2.90 -0.26
C MET A 1 -10.89 2.12 0.60
N LYS A 2 -12.21 2.32 0.53
CA LYS A 2 -13.15 1.73 1.51
C LYS A 2 -13.08 0.19 1.60
N ASP A 3 -13.09 -0.48 0.45
CA ASP A 3 -13.02 -1.95 0.40
C ASP A 3 -11.67 -2.48 0.88
N PHE A 4 -10.60 -1.73 0.62
CA PHE A 4 -9.26 -2.01 1.11
C PHE A 4 -9.16 -1.93 2.63
N ASN A 5 -9.74 -0.90 3.26
CA ASN A 5 -9.76 -0.77 4.71
C ASN A 5 -10.54 -1.92 5.36
N ALA A 6 -11.71 -2.27 4.80
CA ALA A 6 -12.48 -3.41 5.29
C ALA A 6 -11.71 -4.74 5.16
N TRP A 7 -11.00 -4.94 4.04
CA TRP A 7 -10.14 -6.11 3.84
C TRP A 7 -8.97 -6.15 4.83
N LEU A 8 -8.31 -5.01 5.09
CA LEU A 8 -7.27 -4.91 6.12
C LEU A 8 -7.81 -5.24 7.53
N GLU A 9 -8.94 -4.66 7.91
CA GLU A 9 -9.58 -4.88 9.21
C GLU A 9 -9.99 -6.34 9.42
N SER A 10 -10.31 -7.06 8.34
CA SER A 10 -10.56 -8.51 8.38
C SER A 10 -9.32 -9.37 8.67
N GLY A 11 -8.13 -8.77 8.70
CA GLY A 11 -6.85 -9.46 8.74
C GLY A 11 -6.41 -9.96 7.38
N MET A 12 -6.74 -9.24 6.30
CA MET A 12 -6.38 -9.59 4.92
C MET A 12 -6.91 -10.97 4.49
N LYS A 13 -8.12 -11.32 4.93
CA LYS A 13 -8.76 -12.59 4.60
C LYS A 13 -9.52 -12.49 3.27
N GLY A 14 -9.40 -13.53 2.44
CA GLY A 14 -10.00 -13.54 1.12
C GLY A 14 -9.20 -12.76 0.08
N PRO A 15 -9.70 -12.66 -1.17
CA PRO A 15 -8.99 -11.98 -2.24
C PRO A 15 -8.82 -10.48 -1.93
N PRO A 16 -7.66 -9.88 -2.28
CA PRO A 16 -7.47 -8.44 -2.11
C PRO A 16 -8.43 -7.66 -3.02
N PRO A 17 -8.89 -6.47 -2.61
CA PRO A 17 -9.82 -5.65 -3.39
C PRO A 17 -9.14 -4.91 -4.56
N ALA A 18 -7.86 -5.15 -4.79
CA ALA A 18 -7.09 -4.65 -5.90
C ALA A 18 -6.02 -5.67 -6.30
N GLU A 19 -5.60 -5.65 -7.56
CA GLU A 19 -4.51 -6.49 -8.03
C GLU A 19 -3.18 -6.06 -7.39
N PRO A 20 -2.36 -7.01 -6.90
CA PRO A 20 -1.04 -6.70 -6.38
C PRO A 20 -0.13 -6.14 -7.48
N THR A 21 0.54 -5.03 -7.19
CA THR A 21 1.56 -4.44 -8.06
C THR A 21 2.94 -4.54 -7.40
N PRO A 22 4.03 -4.56 -8.17
CA PRO A 22 5.37 -4.49 -7.60
C PRO A 22 5.55 -3.21 -6.77
N GLY A 23 6.32 -3.30 -5.70
CA GLY A 23 6.55 -2.18 -4.79
C GLY A 23 7.88 -2.30 -4.05
N MET A 24 8.09 -1.43 -3.07
CA MET A 24 9.30 -1.39 -2.26
C MET A 24 9.11 -2.15 -0.93
N SER A 25 10.15 -2.86 -0.50
CA SER A 25 10.21 -3.40 0.87
C SER A 25 10.36 -2.29 1.92
N GLY A 26 10.05 -2.60 3.17
CA GLY A 26 10.25 -1.66 4.28
C GLY A 26 11.71 -1.21 4.41
N LEU A 27 11.92 0.08 4.64
CA LEU A 27 13.24 0.66 4.89
C LEU A 27 13.46 0.90 6.38
N GLY A 28 14.69 0.63 6.84
CA GLY A 28 15.11 0.97 8.19
C GLY A 28 15.16 2.48 8.43
N LYS A 29 15.13 2.89 9.70
CA LYS A 29 15.19 4.31 10.11
C LYS A 29 16.41 5.01 9.50
N GLY A 30 16.20 6.20 8.92
CA GLY A 30 17.26 7.04 8.33
C GLY A 30 17.74 6.58 6.96
N ARG A 31 17.10 5.58 6.35
CA ARG A 31 17.42 5.11 5.00
C ARG A 31 16.47 5.72 3.97
N THR A 32 16.99 5.89 2.76
CA THR A 32 16.23 6.30 1.57
C THR A 32 16.36 5.20 0.53
N GLY A 33 15.30 4.98 -0.24
CA GLY A 33 15.28 4.06 -1.37
C GLY A 33 14.42 4.65 -2.48
N THR A 34 14.67 4.17 -3.69
CA THR A 34 13.88 4.51 -4.89
C THR A 34 13.40 3.21 -5.51
N PHE A 35 12.19 3.22 -6.03
CA PHE A 35 11.58 2.10 -6.72
C PHE A 35 10.96 2.62 -8.02
N ASP A 36 11.30 1.96 -9.12
CA ASP A 36 10.81 2.30 -10.45
C ASP A 36 9.88 1.19 -10.95
N THR A 37 8.77 1.59 -11.57
CA THR A 37 7.83 0.68 -12.19
C THR A 37 7.11 1.34 -13.36
N ASN A 38 6.60 0.52 -14.28
CA ASN A 38 5.76 0.97 -15.38
C ASN A 38 4.30 0.70 -15.02
N LEU A 39 3.48 1.76 -14.99
CA LEU A 39 2.05 1.67 -14.72
C LEU A 39 1.27 1.90 -16.01
N THR A 40 0.26 1.05 -16.26
CA THR A 40 -0.75 1.32 -17.28
C THR A 40 -1.73 2.40 -16.79
N PRO A 41 -2.53 3.03 -17.67
CA PRO A 41 -3.60 3.90 -17.22
C PRO A 41 -4.54 3.19 -16.26
N GLY A 42 -4.87 3.83 -15.13
CA GLY A 42 -5.65 3.21 -14.05
C GLY A 42 -5.53 3.93 -12.71
N ASN A 43 -6.21 3.38 -11.69
CA ASN A 43 -6.17 3.87 -10.32
C ASN A 43 -5.32 2.93 -9.46
N TYR A 44 -4.42 3.50 -8.67
CA TYR A 44 -3.46 2.74 -7.86
C TYR A 44 -3.46 3.24 -6.42
N GLY A 45 -3.16 2.32 -5.50
CA GLY A 45 -2.89 2.63 -4.10
C GLY A 45 -1.42 2.35 -3.77
N LEU A 46 -0.75 3.32 -3.16
CA LEU A 46 0.52 3.14 -2.48
C LEU A 46 0.23 2.87 -1.01
N ILE A 47 0.55 1.67 -0.53
CA ILE A 47 0.08 1.18 0.75
C ILE A 47 1.23 0.54 1.53
N CYS A 48 1.47 1.01 2.75
CA CYS A 48 2.48 0.42 3.63
C CYS A 48 1.87 -0.62 4.57
N TYR A 49 2.26 -1.89 4.37
CA TYR A 49 1.82 -3.03 5.17
C TYR A 49 2.73 -3.36 6.37
N VAL A 50 3.80 -2.58 6.58
CA VAL A 50 4.73 -2.83 7.69
C VAL A 50 3.99 -2.63 9.02
N PRO A 51 4.01 -3.62 9.92
CA PRO A 51 3.38 -3.50 11.23
C PRO A 51 4.16 -2.49 12.09
N ASP A 52 3.44 -1.55 12.70
CA ASP A 52 4.01 -0.60 13.65
C ASP A 52 4.53 -1.35 14.89
N ALA A 53 5.72 -0.96 15.35
CA ALA A 53 6.37 -1.62 16.48
C ALA A 53 5.63 -1.43 17.82
N LYS A 54 4.72 -0.44 17.94
CA LYS A 54 4.00 -0.12 19.17
C LYS A 54 2.70 -0.90 19.30
N ASP A 55 1.93 -1.01 18.22
CA ASP A 55 0.58 -1.59 18.26
C ASP A 55 0.36 -2.76 17.27
N GLY A 56 1.36 -3.10 16.46
CA GLY A 56 1.30 -4.19 15.49
C GLY A 56 0.39 -3.93 14.29
N LYS A 57 -0.31 -2.79 14.23
CA LYS A 57 -1.17 -2.44 13.09
C LYS A 57 -0.31 -2.00 11.91
N PRO A 58 -0.72 -2.29 10.66
CA PRO A 58 0.02 -1.81 9.50
C PRO A 58 0.06 -0.28 9.47
N HIS A 59 1.16 0.32 9.02
CA HIS A 59 1.31 1.78 8.93
C HIS A 59 0.21 2.46 8.09
N SER A 60 -0.44 1.75 7.16
CA SER A 60 -1.62 2.24 6.45
C SER A 60 -2.77 2.62 7.40
N MET A 61 -2.98 1.90 8.51
CA MET A 61 -3.97 2.27 9.54
C MET A 61 -3.58 3.50 10.34
N HIS A 62 -2.30 3.90 10.28
CA HIS A 62 -1.77 5.14 10.83
C HIS A 62 -1.68 6.27 9.78
N GLY A 63 -2.22 6.04 8.57
CA GLY A 63 -2.31 7.04 7.50
C GLY A 63 -1.20 6.97 6.45
N MET A 64 -0.29 5.98 6.50
CA MET A 64 0.75 5.80 5.47
C MET A 64 0.19 5.09 4.23
N MET A 65 -0.72 5.78 3.54
CA MET A 65 -1.36 5.34 2.31
C MET A 65 -1.65 6.52 1.39
N GLN A 66 -1.58 6.31 0.08
CA GLN A 66 -1.90 7.34 -0.91
C GLN A 66 -2.54 6.72 -2.15
N GLU A 67 -3.53 7.38 -2.73
CA GLU A 67 -4.09 7.01 -4.04
C GLU A 67 -3.46 7.87 -5.14
N LEU A 68 -3.28 7.28 -6.32
CA LEU A 68 -2.86 8.00 -7.53
C LEU A 68 -3.61 7.47 -8.76
N THR A 69 -3.82 8.34 -9.73
CA THR A 69 -4.41 8.00 -11.03
C THR A 69 -3.36 8.20 -12.12
N VAL A 70 -3.14 7.17 -12.92
CA VAL A 70 -2.35 7.25 -14.15
C VAL A 70 -3.32 7.47 -15.30
N ALA A 71 -3.26 8.66 -15.92
CA ALA A 71 -4.09 8.98 -17.06
C ALA A 71 -3.61 8.25 -18.32
N ALA A 72 -4.52 8.00 -19.26
CA ALA A 72 -4.13 7.65 -20.62
C ALA A 72 -3.37 8.81 -21.27
N LYS A 73 -2.42 8.46 -22.14
CA LYS A 73 -1.65 9.44 -22.92
C LYS A 73 -2.50 10.05 -24.02
#